data_AF-A0A167JTP2-F1
#
_entry.id   AF-A0A167JTP2-F1
#
_cell.length_a   1.000
_cell.length_b   1.000
_cell.length_c   1.000
_cell.angle_alpha   90.00
_cell.angle_beta   90.00
_cell.angle_gamma   90.00
#
_symmetry.space_group_name_H-M   'P 1'
#
loop_
_entity.id
_entity.type
_entity.pdbx_description
1 polymer ?
#
loop_
_entity_poly.entity_id
_entity_poly.type
_entity_poly.pdbx_seq_one_letter_code
_entity_poly.pdbx_strand_id
1 'polypeptide(L)'
;MKKLTVIDFFCGAGGFSEGFRQAGYEIIQGYDNWQPAINTFNHNFKTESSVKNILDFKDSIDEIDSLPNTDVIIGSPPCVSFSSSNISGKADKESGVTLTKVFLRIVAVKKFQKNSQLKAWYMENVSNSRNYLADYYTFKDLGLAKWAKKNRLSPNKKAIILKDNQPLINSADYGSYQSRKRAISGENIDKNKLIIPKPTHSKNEKSELEKWKSLKNLLAKIPRPNSKISEKEIEDPIYPSIKISQSNLSDQFYDTGLYKSEWRQSKYLKTNHPYMGKMSFPENLNNPSRTVTATKSGTSREAIIYKSEYNRKGNGEFRNPTVREAASIMGFPYTYQFIGSANNKWRLVGNAVCPSVSRAFANELLVQLKRPQLKNHVLDLENNINSVYNLNTFSENLFENQPKRNKNSRFRRHAIKDGNLTVTLSNYKIDQNSKTKNKWFTSIQYGTGEGFPIQNVQNNYYRKIEDEIKSFRGGSKFIEIINNGFTELIGSKSDLQYMYEVQKSMENLMEPTELVEKLAEIIKQTDLSSENFEQHNKKIFKEKRAIPKTQLLALYAINKISSTANSQ
;
A
#
# COMPACT_ATOMS: atom_id res chain seq x y z
N MET A 1 -13.63 3.47 -39.03
CA MET A 1 -14.28 2.36 -38.29
C MET A 1 -14.91 2.93 -37.02
N LYS A 2 -16.08 2.44 -36.59
CA LYS A 2 -16.74 2.85 -35.34
C LYS A 2 -15.86 2.50 -34.11
N LYS A 3 -15.76 3.40 -33.12
CA LYS A 3 -15.03 3.12 -31.87
C LYS A 3 -15.68 1.96 -31.11
N LEU A 4 -14.87 1.16 -30.44
CA LEU A 4 -15.36 0.12 -29.54
C LEU A 4 -15.74 0.76 -28.20
N THR A 5 -16.89 0.39 -27.67
CA THR A 5 -17.47 0.96 -26.44
C THR A 5 -17.06 0.18 -25.19
N VAL A 6 -16.95 0.86 -24.05
CA VAL A 6 -16.54 0.28 -22.77
C VAL A 6 -17.41 0.77 -21.62
N ILE A 7 -17.91 -0.16 -20.80
CA ILE A 7 -18.46 0.15 -19.46
C ILE A 7 -17.51 -0.34 -18.36
N ASP A 8 -17.41 0.45 -17.28
CA ASP A 8 -16.49 0.19 -16.16
C ASP A 8 -17.26 0.06 -14.83
N PHE A 9 -17.23 -1.14 -14.25
CA PHE A 9 -17.82 -1.41 -12.95
C PHE A 9 -16.80 -1.29 -11.83
N PHE A 10 -17.18 -0.66 -10.73
CA PHE A 10 -16.24 -0.25 -9.68
C PHE A 10 -15.18 0.70 -10.24
N CYS A 11 -15.63 1.68 -11.03
CA CYS A 11 -14.75 2.46 -11.89
C CYS A 11 -13.73 3.31 -11.10
N GLY A 12 -14.03 3.67 -9.85
CA GLY A 12 -13.12 4.45 -9.01
C GLY A 12 -12.67 5.72 -9.70
N ALA A 13 -11.35 5.96 -9.72
CA ALA A 13 -10.78 7.11 -10.42
C ALA A 13 -10.81 6.98 -11.94
N GLY A 14 -11.15 5.80 -12.50
CA GLY A 14 -11.16 5.56 -13.94
C GLY A 14 -9.82 5.09 -14.53
N GLY A 15 -8.85 4.65 -13.72
CA GLY A 15 -7.55 4.19 -14.23
C GLY A 15 -7.63 2.99 -15.18
N PHE A 16 -8.63 2.12 -15.01
CA PHE A 16 -8.88 1.02 -15.93
C PHE A 16 -9.44 1.58 -17.26
N SER A 17 -10.49 2.40 -17.20
CA SER A 17 -11.04 3.11 -18.36
C SER A 17 -10.02 3.97 -19.13
N GLU A 18 -9.11 4.66 -18.43
CA GLU A 18 -8.12 5.55 -19.04
C GLU A 18 -7.18 4.80 -20.00
N GLY A 19 -6.75 3.58 -19.65
CA GLY A 19 -5.94 2.77 -20.55
C GLY A 19 -6.69 2.34 -21.83
N PHE A 20 -7.99 2.07 -21.73
CA PHE A 20 -8.85 1.79 -22.89
C PHE A 20 -9.05 3.03 -23.76
N ARG A 21 -9.33 4.18 -23.15
CA ARG A 21 -9.44 5.47 -23.86
C ARG A 21 -8.17 5.75 -24.65
N GLN A 22 -7.00 5.59 -24.03
CA GLN A 22 -5.69 5.77 -24.67
C GLN A 22 -5.46 4.84 -25.86
N ALA A 23 -6.08 3.66 -25.89
CA ALA A 23 -6.05 2.72 -27.01
C ALA A 23 -7.10 3.04 -28.10
N GLY A 24 -7.92 4.08 -27.93
CA GLY A 24 -8.90 4.55 -28.91
C GLY A 24 -10.34 4.06 -28.67
N TYR A 25 -10.61 3.45 -27.52
CA TYR A 25 -11.96 3.04 -27.14
C TYR A 25 -12.78 4.23 -26.65
N GLU A 26 -14.10 4.10 -26.74
CA GLU A 26 -15.07 5.06 -26.22
C GLU A 26 -15.58 4.58 -24.87
N ILE A 27 -15.36 5.38 -23.83
CA ILE A 27 -15.81 5.09 -22.47
C ILE A 27 -17.22 5.66 -22.33
N ILE A 28 -18.22 4.79 -22.17
CA ILE A 28 -19.63 5.21 -22.23
C ILE A 28 -20.23 5.42 -20.83
N GLN A 29 -19.87 4.59 -19.85
CA GLN A 29 -20.45 4.67 -18.51
C GLN A 29 -19.55 4.03 -17.45
N GLY A 30 -19.54 4.63 -16.25
CA GLY A 30 -18.88 4.10 -15.06
C GLY A 30 -19.87 3.87 -13.93
N TYR A 31 -19.73 2.79 -13.18
CA TYR A 31 -20.58 2.48 -12.03
C TYR A 31 -19.73 2.36 -10.77
N ASP A 32 -20.05 3.18 -9.77
CA ASP A 32 -19.40 3.16 -8.46
C ASP A 32 -20.38 3.64 -7.39
N ASN A 33 -20.23 3.16 -6.16
CA ASN A 33 -21.08 3.56 -5.04
C ASN A 33 -20.55 4.79 -4.30
N TRP A 34 -19.41 5.35 -4.73
CA TRP A 34 -18.74 6.44 -4.08
C TRP A 34 -18.79 7.72 -4.92
N GLN A 35 -19.50 8.74 -4.43
CA GLN A 35 -19.71 10.00 -5.16
C GLN A 35 -18.42 10.68 -5.67
N PRO A 36 -17.32 10.79 -4.90
CA PRO A 36 -16.05 11.32 -5.42
C PRO A 36 -15.47 10.53 -6.60
N ALA A 37 -15.69 9.21 -6.67
CA ALA A 37 -15.30 8.40 -7.82
C ALA A 37 -16.13 8.76 -9.05
N ILE A 38 -17.46 8.81 -8.93
CA ILE A 38 -18.36 9.21 -10.03
C ILE A 38 -18.05 10.62 -10.51
N ASN A 39 -17.86 11.58 -9.60
CA ASN A 39 -17.48 12.95 -9.97
C ASN A 39 -16.16 12.99 -10.75
N THR A 40 -15.16 12.23 -10.28
CA THR A 40 -13.86 12.12 -10.95
C THR A 40 -14.00 11.46 -12.32
N PHE A 41 -14.78 10.39 -12.43
CA PHE A 41 -15.01 9.66 -13.67
C PHE A 41 -15.70 10.57 -14.71
N ASN A 42 -16.80 11.20 -14.34
CA ASN A 42 -17.55 12.11 -15.21
C ASN A 42 -16.70 13.30 -15.68
N HIS A 43 -15.90 13.88 -14.78
CA HIS A 43 -15.01 15.00 -15.11
C HIS A 43 -14.02 14.65 -16.22
N ASN A 44 -13.41 13.47 -16.17
CA ASN A 44 -12.35 13.08 -17.11
C ASN A 44 -12.89 12.41 -18.39
N PHE A 45 -14.03 11.71 -18.33
CA PHE A 45 -14.59 11.02 -19.51
C PHE A 45 -15.75 11.77 -20.17
N LYS A 46 -16.16 12.93 -19.61
CA LYS A 46 -17.27 13.76 -20.11
C LYS A 46 -18.58 12.95 -20.20
N THR A 47 -18.80 12.09 -19.19
CA THR A 47 -20.00 11.23 -19.05
C THR A 47 -20.98 11.77 -18.00
N GLU A 48 -22.21 11.28 -18.01
CA GLU A 48 -23.27 11.61 -17.04
C GLU A 48 -23.61 10.41 -16.14
N SER A 49 -22.58 9.68 -15.67
CA SER A 49 -22.78 8.53 -14.78
C SER A 49 -23.32 8.97 -13.42
N SER A 50 -24.18 8.17 -12.81
CA SER A 50 -24.72 8.39 -11.47
C SER A 50 -24.16 7.38 -10.46
N VAL A 51 -24.23 7.72 -9.17
CA VAL A 51 -23.87 6.77 -8.10
C VAL A 51 -24.78 5.55 -8.18
N LYS A 52 -24.17 4.36 -8.22
CA LYS A 52 -24.88 3.09 -8.33
C LYS A 52 -24.27 2.06 -7.40
N ASN A 53 -25.10 1.41 -6.60
CA ASN A 53 -24.66 0.25 -5.84
C ASN A 53 -24.68 -0.98 -6.74
N ILE A 54 -23.53 -1.62 -6.93
CA ILE A 54 -23.44 -2.80 -7.80
C ILE A 54 -24.31 -3.96 -7.30
N LEU A 55 -24.62 -4.01 -5.99
CA LEU A 55 -25.52 -5.02 -5.45
C LEU A 55 -26.95 -4.91 -5.99
N ASP A 56 -27.37 -3.78 -6.55
CA ASP A 56 -28.70 -3.62 -7.14
C ASP A 56 -28.90 -4.56 -8.35
N PHE A 57 -27.82 -4.93 -9.05
CA PHE A 57 -27.85 -5.91 -10.16
C PHE A 57 -27.96 -7.37 -9.70
N LYS A 58 -27.80 -7.63 -8.39
CA LYS A 58 -27.82 -8.99 -7.85
C LYS A 58 -29.19 -9.65 -8.07
N ASP A 59 -30.25 -8.90 -7.77
CA ASP A 59 -31.61 -9.43 -7.68
C ASP A 59 -32.54 -8.93 -8.81
N SER A 60 -32.05 -8.07 -9.71
CA SER A 60 -32.81 -7.55 -10.85
C SER A 60 -32.13 -7.86 -12.18
N ILE A 61 -32.81 -8.61 -13.05
CA ILE A 61 -32.39 -8.82 -14.45
C ILE A 61 -32.67 -7.57 -15.28
N ASP A 62 -33.79 -6.88 -15.01
CA ASP A 62 -34.20 -5.71 -15.77
C ASP A 62 -33.17 -4.58 -15.64
N GLU A 63 -32.54 -4.45 -14.47
CA GLU A 63 -31.39 -3.55 -14.24
C GLU A 63 -30.17 -3.92 -15.10
N ILE A 64 -29.93 -5.21 -15.37
CA ILE A 64 -28.82 -5.66 -16.22
C ILE A 64 -29.17 -5.46 -17.70
N ASP A 65 -30.43 -5.71 -18.07
CA ASP A 65 -30.92 -5.55 -19.43
C ASP A 65 -30.97 -4.06 -19.85
N SER A 66 -31.19 -3.14 -18.90
CA SER A 66 -31.13 -1.68 -19.12
C SER A 66 -29.71 -1.15 -19.36
N LEU A 67 -28.67 -1.91 -19.02
CA LEU A 67 -27.29 -1.55 -19.34
C LEU A 67 -27.10 -1.48 -20.86
N PRO A 68 -26.35 -0.48 -21.36
CA PRO A 68 -26.07 -0.38 -22.79
C PRO A 68 -25.41 -1.66 -23.30
N ASN A 69 -25.79 -2.11 -24.50
CA ASN A 69 -25.03 -3.14 -25.19
C ASN A 69 -23.63 -2.55 -25.46
N THR A 70 -22.56 -3.28 -25.16
CA THR A 70 -21.19 -2.73 -25.22
C THR A 70 -20.19 -3.77 -25.75
N ASP A 71 -19.07 -3.30 -26.29
CA ASP A 71 -18.03 -4.16 -26.83
C ASP A 71 -17.12 -4.71 -25.73
N VAL A 72 -16.90 -3.96 -24.64
CA VAL A 72 -16.03 -4.39 -23.55
C VAL A 72 -16.63 -4.04 -22.19
N ILE A 73 -16.59 -5.01 -21.27
CA ILE A 73 -16.92 -4.80 -19.86
C ILE A 73 -15.64 -4.92 -19.04
N ILE A 74 -15.31 -3.88 -18.28
CA ILE A 74 -14.21 -3.94 -17.31
C ILE A 74 -14.74 -3.75 -15.89
N GLY A 75 -14.00 -4.23 -14.90
CA GLY A 75 -14.28 -3.84 -13.52
C GLY A 75 -13.22 -4.25 -12.51
N SER A 76 -13.27 -3.61 -11.35
CA SER A 76 -12.27 -3.80 -10.28
C SER A 76 -12.96 -4.01 -8.91
N PRO A 77 -13.65 -5.15 -8.69
CA PRO A 77 -14.43 -5.37 -7.47
C PRO A 77 -13.58 -5.21 -6.20
N PRO A 78 -14.06 -4.48 -5.17
CA PRO A 78 -13.28 -4.20 -3.99
C PRO A 78 -13.00 -5.50 -3.22
N CYS A 79 -11.76 -5.57 -2.75
CA CYS A 79 -11.15 -6.80 -2.26
C CYS A 79 -10.75 -6.68 -0.76
N VAL A 80 -11.41 -5.78 -0.03
CA VAL A 80 -11.07 -5.39 1.36
C VAL A 80 -10.90 -6.62 2.27
N SER A 81 -11.63 -7.69 1.96
CA SER A 81 -11.69 -8.96 2.67
C SER A 81 -10.62 -10.00 2.29
N PHE A 82 -9.96 -9.88 1.13
CA PHE A 82 -8.93 -10.84 0.69
C PHE A 82 -7.49 -10.30 0.83
N SER A 83 -7.32 -9.05 1.26
CA SER A 83 -6.01 -8.47 1.51
C SER A 83 -5.45 -8.93 2.86
N SER A 84 -4.17 -9.31 2.89
CA SER A 84 -3.43 -9.62 4.13
C SER A 84 -3.20 -8.41 5.05
N SER A 85 -3.56 -7.21 4.59
CA SER A 85 -3.31 -5.93 5.26
C SER A 85 -4.44 -5.48 6.18
N ASN A 86 -5.63 -6.08 6.09
CA ASN A 86 -6.76 -5.74 6.96
C ASN A 86 -7.00 -6.83 8.01
N ILE A 87 -6.66 -6.48 9.25
CA ILE A 87 -7.24 -7.00 10.51
C ILE A 87 -7.25 -8.53 10.61
N SER A 88 -6.17 -9.12 11.14
CA SER A 88 -6.18 -10.39 11.91
C SER A 88 -7.25 -11.42 11.51
N GLY A 89 -7.41 -11.71 10.21
CA GLY A 89 -8.38 -12.67 9.69
C GLY A 89 -9.89 -12.38 9.90
N LYS A 90 -10.31 -11.21 10.40
CA LYS A 90 -11.72 -10.91 10.78
C LYS A 90 -12.53 -10.11 9.75
N ALA A 91 -11.97 -9.75 8.61
CA ALA A 91 -12.72 -9.07 7.56
C ALA A 91 -13.77 -10.02 6.96
N ASP A 92 -15.01 -9.54 6.75
CA ASP A 92 -16.09 -10.31 6.13
C ASP A 92 -15.73 -10.65 4.67
N LYS A 93 -15.22 -11.86 4.47
CA LYS A 93 -14.81 -12.43 3.17
C LYS A 93 -15.99 -12.60 2.22
N GLU A 94 -17.21 -12.71 2.75
CA GLU A 94 -18.41 -13.02 1.99
C GLU A 94 -18.87 -11.83 1.14
N SER A 95 -18.74 -10.60 1.66
CA SER A 95 -19.09 -9.37 0.93
C SER A 95 -18.26 -9.17 -0.36
N GLY A 96 -16.94 -9.39 -0.32
CA GLY A 96 -16.06 -9.27 -1.49
C GLY A 96 -16.31 -10.35 -2.54
N VAL A 97 -16.58 -11.59 -2.12
CA VAL A 97 -17.00 -12.68 -3.03
C VAL A 97 -18.34 -12.29 -3.69
N THR A 98 -19.28 -11.75 -2.92
CA THR A 98 -20.60 -11.37 -3.43
C THR A 98 -20.52 -10.32 -4.53
N LEU A 99 -19.78 -9.22 -4.30
CA LEU A 99 -19.58 -8.18 -5.33
C LEU A 99 -18.94 -8.74 -6.61
N THR A 100 -17.96 -9.65 -6.44
CA THR A 100 -17.34 -10.34 -7.58
C THR A 100 -18.35 -11.20 -8.34
N LYS A 101 -19.17 -11.98 -7.64
CA LYS A 101 -20.23 -12.80 -8.26
C LYS A 101 -21.26 -11.94 -8.99
N VAL A 102 -21.63 -10.77 -8.46
CA VAL A 102 -22.57 -9.86 -9.13
C VAL A 102 -21.97 -9.28 -10.41
N PHE A 103 -20.69 -8.90 -10.40
CA PHE A 103 -19.99 -8.53 -11.64
C PHE A 103 -20.01 -9.65 -12.68
N LEU A 104 -19.66 -10.88 -12.27
CA LEU A 104 -19.66 -12.04 -13.16
C LEU A 104 -21.07 -12.40 -13.66
N ARG A 105 -22.11 -12.16 -12.85
CA ARG A 105 -23.52 -12.27 -13.25
C ARG A 105 -23.86 -11.29 -14.37
N ILE A 106 -23.47 -10.02 -14.24
CA ILE A 106 -23.66 -9.00 -15.28
C ILE A 106 -22.97 -9.44 -16.58
N VAL A 107 -21.69 -9.83 -16.50
CA VAL A 107 -20.94 -10.33 -17.65
C VAL A 107 -21.63 -11.52 -18.31
N ALA A 108 -22.11 -12.50 -17.51
CA ALA A 108 -22.80 -13.68 -18.03
C ALA A 108 -24.08 -13.31 -18.80
N VAL A 109 -24.90 -12.38 -18.29
CA VAL A 109 -26.09 -11.90 -19.01
C VAL A 109 -25.69 -11.20 -20.30
N LYS A 110 -24.79 -10.20 -20.24
CA LYS A 110 -24.39 -9.43 -21.44
C LYS A 110 -23.65 -10.28 -22.48
N LYS A 111 -22.93 -11.32 -22.08
CA LYS A 111 -22.26 -12.27 -22.98
C LYS A 111 -23.26 -13.14 -23.76
N PHE A 112 -24.34 -13.59 -23.10
CA PHE A 112 -25.28 -14.57 -23.67
C PHE A 112 -26.63 -13.98 -24.09
N GLN A 113 -26.87 -12.68 -23.88
CA GLN A 113 -28.08 -11.99 -24.37
C GLN A 113 -28.17 -12.06 -25.91
N LYS A 114 -29.41 -11.98 -26.43
CA LYS A 114 -29.64 -11.91 -27.87
C LYS A 114 -28.95 -10.68 -28.46
N ASN A 115 -28.29 -10.84 -29.61
CA ASN A 115 -27.54 -9.77 -30.28
C ASN A 115 -26.45 -9.13 -29.42
N SER A 116 -25.83 -9.91 -28.50
CA SER A 116 -24.66 -9.44 -27.76
C SER A 116 -23.56 -8.96 -28.72
N GLN A 117 -23.01 -7.77 -28.45
CA GLN A 117 -21.84 -7.28 -29.17
C GLN A 117 -20.54 -7.43 -28.37
N LEU A 118 -20.61 -8.05 -27.18
CA LEU A 118 -19.47 -8.19 -26.27
C LEU A 118 -18.30 -8.91 -26.96
N LYS A 119 -17.14 -8.27 -26.99
CA LYS A 119 -15.89 -8.78 -27.56
C LYS A 119 -14.92 -9.24 -26.50
N ALA A 120 -14.93 -8.61 -25.33
CA ALA A 120 -14.14 -9.04 -24.20
C ALA A 120 -14.74 -8.58 -22.86
N TRP A 121 -14.30 -9.21 -21.78
CA TRP A 121 -14.45 -8.67 -20.45
C TRP A 121 -13.18 -8.88 -19.64
N TYR A 122 -12.90 -7.96 -18.71
CA TYR A 122 -11.73 -8.01 -17.85
C TYR A 122 -12.08 -7.62 -16.42
N MET A 123 -11.45 -8.26 -15.44
CA MET A 123 -11.63 -7.99 -14.03
C MET A 123 -10.27 -7.86 -13.34
N GLU A 124 -9.97 -6.68 -12.81
CA GLU A 124 -8.78 -6.48 -11.98
C GLU A 124 -9.07 -6.86 -10.53
N ASN A 125 -8.08 -7.48 -9.88
CA ASN A 125 -8.16 -7.76 -8.45
C ASN A 125 -6.75 -7.93 -7.82
N VAL A 126 -6.66 -7.99 -6.49
CA VAL A 126 -5.40 -8.28 -5.79
C VAL A 126 -4.98 -9.74 -6.01
N SER A 127 -3.68 -10.03 -5.93
CA SER A 127 -3.15 -11.36 -6.24
C SER A 127 -3.76 -12.51 -5.42
N ASN A 128 -4.13 -12.25 -4.15
CA ASN A 128 -4.69 -13.26 -3.25
C ASN A 128 -6.16 -13.63 -3.57
N SER A 129 -6.87 -12.82 -4.38
CA SER A 129 -8.26 -13.09 -4.76
C SER A 129 -8.44 -14.44 -5.47
N ARG A 130 -7.41 -14.90 -6.20
CA ARG A 130 -7.39 -16.19 -6.90
C ARG A 130 -7.68 -17.39 -5.99
N ASN A 131 -7.36 -17.28 -4.70
CA ASN A 131 -7.59 -18.35 -3.73
C ASN A 131 -9.05 -18.47 -3.26
N TYR A 132 -9.92 -17.55 -3.66
CA TYR A 132 -11.31 -17.45 -3.19
C TYR A 132 -12.34 -17.53 -4.32
N LEU A 133 -11.88 -17.51 -5.58
CA LEU A 133 -12.74 -17.61 -6.76
C LEU A 133 -12.74 -19.06 -7.25
N ALA A 134 -13.90 -19.52 -7.72
CA ALA A 134 -14.03 -20.85 -8.31
C ALA A 134 -13.39 -20.90 -9.70
N ASP A 135 -12.96 -22.09 -10.12
CA ASP A 135 -12.43 -22.33 -11.48
C ASP A 135 -13.41 -21.93 -12.58
N TYR A 136 -14.71 -22.05 -12.33
CA TYR A 136 -15.77 -21.60 -13.22
C TYR A 136 -17.06 -21.32 -12.42
N TYR A 137 -17.98 -20.59 -13.06
CA TYR A 137 -19.34 -20.39 -12.55
C TYR A 137 -20.36 -20.77 -13.63
N THR A 138 -21.33 -21.59 -13.26
CA THR A 138 -22.50 -21.88 -14.10
C THR A 138 -23.54 -20.76 -13.99
N PHE A 139 -24.54 -20.74 -14.88
CA PHE A 139 -25.67 -19.82 -14.70
C PHE A 139 -26.36 -20.03 -13.35
N LYS A 140 -26.49 -21.28 -12.88
CA LYS A 140 -27.06 -21.57 -11.56
C LYS A 140 -26.25 -20.94 -10.43
N ASP A 141 -24.92 -21.03 -10.47
CA ASP A 141 -24.04 -20.46 -9.43
C ASP A 141 -24.12 -18.92 -9.35
N LEU A 142 -24.45 -18.27 -10.47
CA LEU A 142 -24.65 -16.82 -10.58
C LEU A 142 -26.10 -16.38 -10.34
N GLY A 143 -26.99 -17.29 -9.90
CA GLY A 143 -28.40 -17.00 -9.68
C GLY A 143 -29.20 -16.73 -10.96
N LEU A 144 -28.74 -17.23 -12.10
CA LEU A 144 -29.29 -17.01 -13.45
C LEU A 144 -30.04 -18.24 -14.00
N ALA A 145 -30.40 -19.22 -13.17
CA ALA A 145 -31.06 -20.45 -13.63
C ALA A 145 -32.37 -20.19 -14.40
N LYS A 146 -33.23 -19.29 -13.91
CA LYS A 146 -34.48 -18.91 -14.58
C LYS A 146 -34.20 -18.17 -15.91
N TRP A 147 -33.27 -17.22 -15.88
CA TRP A 147 -32.86 -16.46 -17.06
C TRP A 147 -32.28 -17.35 -18.17
N ALA A 148 -31.45 -18.34 -17.79
CA ALA A 148 -30.88 -19.30 -18.72
C ALA A 148 -31.96 -20.13 -19.42
N LYS A 149 -32.94 -20.67 -18.67
CA LYS A 149 -34.07 -21.41 -19.24
C LYS A 149 -34.88 -20.55 -20.23
N LYS A 150 -35.19 -19.31 -19.85
CA LYS A 150 -35.92 -18.35 -20.73
C LYS A 150 -35.17 -18.11 -22.05
N ASN A 151 -33.83 -18.12 -22.03
CA ASN A 151 -32.97 -17.95 -23.19
C ASN A 151 -32.52 -19.27 -23.85
N ARG A 152 -33.21 -20.40 -23.57
CA ARG A 152 -32.91 -21.73 -24.14
C ARG A 152 -31.49 -22.23 -23.85
N LEU A 153 -30.95 -21.89 -22.69
CA LEU A 153 -29.64 -22.34 -22.18
C LEU A 153 -29.83 -23.25 -20.96
N SER A 154 -28.93 -24.23 -20.79
CA SER A 154 -28.90 -25.06 -19.58
C SER A 154 -28.44 -24.24 -18.36
N PRO A 155 -29.15 -24.29 -17.22
CA PRO A 155 -28.69 -23.68 -15.97
C PRO A 155 -27.30 -24.15 -15.50
N ASN A 156 -26.90 -25.38 -15.87
CA ASN A 156 -25.61 -25.95 -15.51
C ASN A 156 -24.51 -25.67 -16.55
N LYS A 157 -24.81 -24.93 -17.63
CA LYS A 157 -23.80 -24.50 -18.59
C LYS A 157 -22.82 -23.55 -17.89
N LYS A 158 -21.52 -23.76 -18.10
CA LYS A 158 -20.45 -22.86 -17.63
C LYS A 158 -20.62 -21.51 -18.32
N ALA A 159 -20.97 -20.48 -17.55
CA ALA A 159 -21.16 -19.13 -18.05
C ALA A 159 -19.83 -18.36 -18.07
N ILE A 160 -19.03 -18.52 -17.01
CA ILE A 160 -17.73 -17.88 -16.80
C ILE A 160 -16.69 -18.95 -16.49
N ILE A 161 -15.53 -18.87 -17.14
CA ILE A 161 -14.39 -19.77 -16.91
C ILE A 161 -13.20 -18.92 -16.45
N LEU A 162 -12.76 -19.15 -15.22
CA LEU A 162 -11.66 -18.43 -14.58
C LEU A 162 -10.37 -19.25 -14.54
N LYS A 163 -10.47 -20.58 -14.52
CA LYS A 163 -9.32 -21.48 -14.62
C LYS A 163 -8.47 -21.10 -15.83
N ASP A 164 -7.17 -20.97 -15.61
CA ASP A 164 -6.15 -20.55 -16.58
C ASP A 164 -6.33 -19.13 -17.19
N ASN A 165 -7.39 -18.41 -16.82
CA ASN A 165 -7.70 -17.05 -17.27
C ASN A 165 -7.45 -15.99 -16.18
N GLN A 166 -6.50 -16.23 -15.27
CA GLN A 166 -6.19 -15.34 -14.13
C GLN A 166 -4.69 -15.11 -13.89
N PRO A 167 -3.93 -14.60 -14.89
CA PRO A 167 -2.53 -14.30 -14.71
C PRO A 167 -2.27 -13.27 -13.61
N LEU A 168 -1.08 -13.38 -13.00
CA LEU A 168 -0.52 -12.32 -12.19
C LEU A 168 0.32 -11.39 -13.07
N ILE A 169 -0.08 -10.13 -13.13
CA ILE A 169 0.53 -9.07 -13.93
C ILE A 169 1.25 -8.12 -12.99
N ASN A 170 2.51 -7.78 -13.29
CA ASN A 170 3.20 -6.69 -12.62
C ASN A 170 3.18 -5.43 -13.51
N SER A 171 2.68 -4.31 -12.99
CA SER A 171 2.58 -3.06 -13.76
C SER A 171 3.92 -2.56 -14.32
N ALA A 172 5.03 -2.86 -13.65
CA ALA A 172 6.37 -2.46 -14.12
C ALA A 172 6.75 -3.13 -15.45
N ASP A 173 6.25 -4.34 -15.73
CA ASP A 173 6.48 -5.06 -16.98
C ASP A 173 5.76 -4.42 -18.18
N TYR A 174 4.85 -3.49 -17.91
CA TYR A 174 4.06 -2.75 -18.89
C TYR A 174 4.37 -1.24 -18.82
N GLY A 175 5.58 -0.87 -18.39
CA GLY A 175 6.08 0.50 -18.45
C GLY A 175 5.52 1.48 -17.42
N SER A 176 4.89 0.98 -16.34
CA SER A 176 4.53 1.79 -15.17
C SER A 176 5.78 2.12 -14.34
N TYR A 177 5.80 3.29 -13.70
CA TYR A 177 6.81 3.67 -12.71
C TYR A 177 6.62 3.01 -11.34
N GLN A 178 5.75 2.00 -11.28
CA GLN A 178 5.43 1.25 -10.08
C GLN A 178 5.52 -0.25 -10.36
N SER A 179 6.05 -1.00 -9.38
CA SER A 179 5.94 -2.46 -9.33
C SER A 179 4.76 -2.87 -8.46
N ARG A 180 3.61 -3.11 -9.09
CA ARG A 180 2.35 -3.54 -8.45
C ARG A 180 1.83 -4.81 -9.13
N LYS A 181 1.80 -5.91 -8.37
CA LYS A 181 1.27 -7.19 -8.82
C LYS A 181 -0.24 -7.26 -8.61
N ARG A 182 -0.98 -7.67 -9.65
CA ARG A 182 -2.44 -7.82 -9.66
C ARG A 182 -2.85 -9.07 -10.43
N ALA A 183 -3.98 -9.67 -10.03
CA ALA A 183 -4.63 -10.70 -10.81
C ALA A 183 -5.55 -10.01 -11.82
N ILE A 184 -5.39 -10.33 -13.11
CA ILE A 184 -6.33 -9.88 -14.14
C ILE A 184 -7.08 -11.12 -14.60
N SER A 185 -8.39 -11.17 -14.38
CA SER A 185 -9.26 -12.19 -14.94
C SER A 185 -9.92 -11.68 -16.22
N GLY A 186 -10.31 -12.55 -17.13
CA GLY A 186 -11.08 -12.09 -18.28
C GLY A 186 -11.27 -13.13 -19.36
N GLU A 187 -11.83 -12.69 -20.47
CA GLU A 187 -12.04 -13.51 -21.66
C GLU A 187 -12.11 -12.63 -22.91
N ASN A 188 -11.40 -13.03 -23.95
CA ASN A 188 -11.66 -12.56 -25.30
C ASN A 188 -12.69 -13.51 -25.90
N ILE A 189 -13.91 -13.02 -26.15
CA ILE A 189 -15.10 -13.87 -26.40
C ILE A 189 -14.88 -14.81 -27.60
N ASP A 190 -14.35 -14.30 -28.72
CA ASP A 190 -14.09 -15.08 -29.93
C ASP A 190 -13.00 -16.16 -29.74
N LYS A 191 -12.17 -16.04 -28.70
CA LYS A 191 -11.10 -17.00 -28.37
C LYS A 191 -11.49 -17.94 -27.25
N ASN A 192 -12.59 -17.66 -26.53
CA ASN A 192 -13.04 -18.39 -25.34
C ASN A 192 -11.94 -18.56 -24.27
N LYS A 193 -10.99 -17.60 -24.21
CA LYS A 193 -9.90 -17.53 -23.24
C LYS A 193 -9.36 -16.11 -23.13
N LEU A 194 -8.66 -15.81 -22.05
CA LEU A 194 -7.91 -14.57 -21.92
C LEU A 194 -6.64 -14.63 -22.77
N ILE A 195 -6.39 -13.59 -23.56
CA ILE A 195 -5.10 -13.40 -24.22
C ILE A 195 -4.27 -12.41 -23.40
N ILE A 196 -3.11 -12.86 -22.94
CA ILE A 196 -2.24 -12.06 -22.07
C ILE A 196 -1.32 -11.22 -22.96
N PRO A 197 -1.32 -9.87 -22.83
CA PRO A 197 -0.40 -9.04 -23.58
C PRO A 197 1.04 -9.33 -23.19
N LYS A 198 1.93 -9.36 -24.18
CA LYS A 198 3.37 -9.51 -23.94
C LYS A 198 3.90 -8.34 -23.12
N PRO A 199 4.82 -8.57 -22.16
CA PRO A 199 5.46 -7.49 -21.43
C PRO A 199 6.31 -6.64 -22.38
N THR A 200 6.37 -5.35 -22.11
CA THR A 200 7.20 -4.39 -22.87
C THR A 200 8.48 -4.03 -22.12
N HIS A 201 8.53 -4.28 -20.82
CA HIS A 201 9.66 -3.96 -19.96
C HIS A 201 10.07 -5.16 -19.10
N SER A 202 11.31 -5.15 -18.62
CA SER A 202 11.87 -6.19 -17.75
C SER A 202 12.77 -5.63 -16.65
N LYS A 203 12.83 -6.34 -15.53
CA LYS A 203 13.83 -6.11 -14.48
C LYS A 203 15.22 -6.61 -14.91
N ASN A 204 15.27 -7.63 -15.77
CA ASN A 204 16.51 -8.28 -16.17
C ASN A 204 17.20 -7.44 -17.24
N GLU A 205 18.42 -6.96 -16.94
CA GLU A 205 19.21 -6.14 -17.86
C GLU A 205 19.67 -6.90 -19.11
N LYS A 206 19.65 -8.24 -19.10
CA LYS A 206 19.97 -9.09 -20.26
C LYS A 206 18.78 -9.34 -21.18
N SER A 207 17.61 -8.80 -20.85
CA SER A 207 16.40 -8.91 -21.67
C SER A 207 16.46 -7.96 -22.86
N GLU A 208 15.90 -8.36 -24.00
CA GLU A 208 15.73 -7.47 -25.17
C GLU A 208 14.65 -6.38 -24.94
N LEU A 209 13.84 -6.55 -23.90
CA LEU A 209 12.81 -5.59 -23.47
C LEU A 209 13.42 -4.36 -22.78
N GLU A 210 12.69 -3.25 -22.79
CA GLU A 210 13.10 -2.03 -22.10
C GLU A 210 13.28 -2.26 -20.59
N LYS A 211 14.24 -1.57 -19.97
CA LYS A 211 14.44 -1.69 -18.52
C LYS A 211 13.27 -1.07 -17.76
N TRP A 212 12.87 -1.70 -16.66
CA TRP A 212 11.90 -1.13 -15.72
C TRP A 212 12.22 0.34 -15.38
N LYS A 213 11.18 1.19 -15.43
CA LYS A 213 11.32 2.63 -15.20
C LYS A 213 11.55 2.95 -13.73
N SER A 214 12.48 3.87 -13.44
CA SER A 214 12.86 4.24 -12.08
C SER A 214 12.12 5.47 -11.57
N LEU A 215 11.90 5.54 -10.26
CA LEU A 215 11.37 6.74 -9.58
C LEU A 215 12.25 7.97 -9.82
N LYS A 216 13.57 7.80 -9.84
CA LYS A 216 14.55 8.86 -10.09
C LYS A 216 14.26 9.57 -11.41
N ASN A 217 14.03 8.80 -12.47
CA ASN A 217 13.76 9.35 -13.80
C ASN A 217 12.42 10.07 -13.87
N LEU A 218 11.40 9.57 -13.16
CA LEU A 218 10.10 10.24 -13.07
C LEU A 218 10.20 11.56 -12.31
N LEU A 219 10.69 11.51 -11.07
CA LEU A 219 10.73 12.67 -10.18
C LEU A 219 11.66 13.78 -10.70
N ALA A 220 12.69 13.45 -11.49
CA ALA A 220 13.53 14.45 -12.15
C ALA A 220 12.78 15.30 -13.19
N LYS A 221 11.66 14.80 -13.73
CA LYS A 221 10.84 15.48 -14.75
C LYS A 221 9.60 16.16 -14.17
N ILE A 222 9.26 15.93 -12.91
CA ILE A 222 8.13 16.59 -12.24
C ILE A 222 8.67 17.83 -11.51
N PRO A 223 8.00 19.00 -11.60
CA PRO A 223 8.33 20.15 -10.77
C PRO A 223 8.37 19.79 -9.28
N ARG A 224 9.34 20.31 -8.52
CA ARG A 224 9.46 19.98 -7.10
C ARG A 224 8.25 20.53 -6.31
N PRO A 225 7.80 19.86 -5.24
CA PRO A 225 6.68 20.35 -4.43
C PRO A 225 6.92 21.71 -3.76
N ASN A 226 8.18 22.08 -3.54
CA ASN A 226 8.60 23.37 -2.98
C ASN A 226 8.95 24.42 -4.04
N SER A 227 8.64 24.17 -5.32
CA SER A 227 8.80 25.17 -6.37
C SER A 227 7.88 26.37 -6.10
N LYS A 228 8.39 27.58 -6.39
CA LYS A 228 7.57 28.79 -6.42
C LYS A 228 6.65 28.77 -7.64
N ILE A 229 5.53 29.47 -7.53
CA ILE A 229 4.61 29.68 -8.65
C ILE A 229 5.36 30.27 -9.86
N SER A 230 5.04 29.76 -11.05
CA SER A 230 5.71 30.12 -12.29
C SER A 230 4.79 29.81 -13.47
N GLU A 231 4.87 30.63 -14.52
CA GLU A 231 4.16 30.40 -15.79
C GLU A 231 4.97 29.62 -16.82
N LYS A 232 6.10 29.04 -16.42
CA LYS A 232 6.94 28.27 -17.33
C LYS A 232 6.18 27.04 -17.83
N GLU A 233 6.25 26.82 -19.14
CA GLU A 233 5.75 25.58 -19.75
C GLU A 233 6.52 24.36 -19.23
N ILE A 234 5.78 23.32 -18.86
CA ILE A 234 6.29 22.02 -18.44
C ILE A 234 5.64 20.92 -19.27
N GLU A 235 6.39 19.84 -19.46
CA GLU A 235 5.93 18.66 -20.19
C GLU A 235 5.51 17.56 -19.20
N ASP A 236 4.48 16.80 -19.54
CA ASP A 236 4.13 15.60 -18.79
C ASP A 236 5.27 14.55 -18.91
N PRO A 237 5.69 13.94 -17.79
CA PRO A 237 6.87 13.07 -17.74
C PRO A 237 6.65 11.71 -18.44
N ILE A 238 5.39 11.35 -18.73
CA ILE A 238 4.96 10.10 -19.35
C ILE A 238 4.46 10.35 -20.77
N TYR A 239 3.79 11.46 -21.00
CA TYR A 239 3.13 11.82 -22.25
C TYR A 239 3.59 13.21 -22.74
N PRO A 240 4.79 13.35 -23.33
CA PRO A 240 5.38 14.66 -23.68
C PRO A 240 4.57 15.55 -24.62
N SER A 241 3.54 15.00 -25.29
CA SER A 241 2.56 15.77 -26.05
C SER A 241 1.69 16.69 -25.19
N ILE A 242 1.61 16.43 -23.88
CA ILE A 242 0.90 17.27 -22.91
C ILE A 242 1.89 18.31 -22.40
N LYS A 243 1.60 19.58 -22.71
CA LYS A 243 2.34 20.73 -22.27
C LYS A 243 1.39 21.69 -21.57
N ILE A 244 1.73 22.09 -20.35
CA ILE A 244 0.92 23.01 -19.53
C ILE A 244 1.81 24.04 -18.85
N SER A 245 1.25 25.17 -18.45
CA SER A 245 1.92 26.09 -17.52
C SER A 245 2.13 25.39 -16.17
N GLN A 246 3.26 25.64 -15.50
CA GLN A 246 3.56 25.06 -14.19
C GLN A 246 2.51 25.44 -13.13
N SER A 247 2.02 26.68 -13.12
CA SER A 247 0.97 27.15 -12.20
C SER A 247 -0.34 26.34 -12.34
N ASN A 248 -0.58 25.78 -13.52
CA ASN A 248 -1.75 24.98 -13.87
C ASN A 248 -1.63 23.49 -13.49
N LEU A 249 -0.45 23.02 -13.04
CA LEU A 249 -0.27 21.65 -12.55
C LEU A 249 -0.94 21.48 -11.18
N SER A 250 -2.08 20.80 -11.16
CA SER A 250 -2.85 20.56 -9.93
C SER A 250 -2.19 19.56 -8.98
N ASP A 251 -2.42 19.78 -7.68
CA ASP A 251 -2.07 18.86 -6.59
C ASP A 251 -0.59 18.48 -6.50
N GLN A 252 0.30 19.44 -6.80
CA GLN A 252 1.76 19.27 -6.76
C GLN A 252 2.46 20.19 -5.76
N PHE A 253 2.04 21.44 -5.59
CA PHE A 253 2.81 22.47 -4.88
C PHE A 253 2.30 22.69 -3.46
N TYR A 254 2.46 21.68 -2.60
CA TYR A 254 2.12 21.77 -1.18
C TYR A 254 3.03 20.89 -0.34
N ASP A 255 3.29 21.32 0.88
CA ASP A 255 4.17 20.60 1.80
C ASP A 255 3.52 19.32 2.31
N THR A 256 4.17 18.19 2.04
CA THR A 256 3.76 16.84 2.46
C THR A 256 4.69 16.24 3.50
N GLY A 257 5.48 17.09 4.16
CA GLY A 257 6.39 16.70 5.22
C GLY A 257 5.69 16.01 6.38
N LEU A 258 6.39 15.08 7.00
CA LEU A 258 5.92 14.24 8.08
C LEU A 258 6.49 14.70 9.43
N TYR A 259 5.74 14.52 10.50
CA TYR A 259 6.27 14.71 11.84
C TYR A 259 7.36 13.67 12.14
N LYS A 260 8.34 14.04 12.99
CA LYS A 260 9.44 13.17 13.43
C LYS A 260 8.93 11.83 13.94
N SER A 261 7.87 11.85 14.74
CA SER A 261 7.26 10.65 15.30
C SER A 261 6.68 9.72 14.22
N GLU A 262 6.19 10.26 13.11
CA GLU A 262 5.57 9.47 12.05
C GLU A 262 6.62 8.75 11.20
N TRP A 263 7.57 9.50 10.63
CA TRP A 263 8.56 8.89 9.74
C TRP A 263 9.51 7.95 10.49
N ARG A 264 9.75 8.17 11.79
CA ARG A 264 10.51 7.22 12.64
C ARG A 264 9.78 5.90 12.81
N GLN A 265 8.46 5.96 13.01
CA GLN A 265 7.65 4.75 13.10
C GLN A 265 7.72 3.96 11.78
N SER A 266 7.59 4.63 10.63
CA SER A 266 7.72 3.96 9.33
C SER A 266 9.13 3.40 9.12
N LYS A 267 10.19 4.18 9.42
CA LYS A 267 11.59 3.74 9.35
C LYS A 267 11.82 2.47 10.16
N TYR A 268 11.30 2.42 11.37
CA TYR A 268 11.38 1.22 12.23
C TYR A 268 10.68 0.02 11.61
N LEU A 269 9.43 0.19 11.16
CA LEU A 269 8.69 -0.91 10.52
C LEU A 269 9.31 -1.37 9.19
N LYS A 270 10.08 -0.51 8.52
CA LYS A 270 10.80 -0.89 7.29
C LYS A 270 12.13 -1.57 7.56
N THR A 271 12.89 -1.10 8.55
CA THR A 271 14.30 -1.52 8.73
C THR A 271 14.51 -2.50 9.89
N ASN A 272 13.59 -2.54 10.85
CA ASN A 272 13.70 -3.33 12.07
C ASN A 272 12.35 -3.92 12.52
N HIS A 273 11.53 -4.35 11.56
CA HIS A 273 10.20 -4.91 11.85
C HIS A 273 10.32 -6.18 12.72
N PRO A 274 9.43 -6.40 13.71
CA PRO A 274 9.44 -7.62 14.53
C PRO A 274 9.40 -8.91 13.69
N TYR A 275 8.48 -9.00 12.73
CA TYR A 275 8.31 -10.19 11.89
C TYR A 275 8.62 -10.02 10.39
N MET A 276 8.39 -8.86 9.79
CA MET A 276 8.65 -8.66 8.35
C MET A 276 10.14 -8.47 8.03
N GLY A 277 10.52 -8.73 6.78
CA GLY A 277 11.85 -8.44 6.25
C GLY A 277 12.13 -6.93 6.08
N LYS A 278 13.40 -6.60 5.80
CA LYS A 278 13.85 -5.23 5.57
C LYS A 278 13.26 -4.65 4.28
N MET A 279 13.05 -3.34 4.30
CA MET A 279 12.57 -2.51 3.20
C MET A 279 13.33 -1.18 3.22
N SER A 280 13.53 -0.57 2.05
CA SER A 280 14.23 0.71 1.92
C SER A 280 13.51 1.84 2.66
N PHE A 281 14.26 2.61 3.45
CA PHE A 281 13.85 3.90 3.98
C PHE A 281 15.01 4.90 3.83
N PRO A 282 14.81 6.08 3.19
CA PRO A 282 13.66 6.41 2.35
C PRO A 282 13.54 5.47 1.14
N GLU A 283 12.59 5.71 0.23
CA GLU A 283 12.45 4.89 -0.97
C GLU A 283 13.75 4.82 -1.79
N ASN A 284 14.01 3.66 -2.39
CA ASN A 284 15.11 3.51 -3.35
C ASN A 284 14.66 4.05 -4.72
N LEU A 285 15.15 5.24 -5.07
CA LEU A 285 14.76 5.94 -6.29
C LEU A 285 15.24 5.25 -7.59
N ASN A 286 16.21 4.35 -7.53
CA ASN A 286 16.69 3.63 -8.71
C ASN A 286 15.74 2.52 -9.18
N ASN A 287 14.75 2.16 -8.34
CA ASN A 287 13.73 1.18 -8.67
C ASN A 287 12.40 1.86 -9.04
N PRO A 288 11.47 1.14 -9.69
CA PRO A 288 10.07 1.52 -9.69
C PRO A 288 9.56 1.70 -8.26
N SER A 289 8.55 2.54 -8.10
CA SER A 289 7.86 2.73 -6.83
C SER A 289 7.28 1.41 -6.32
N ARG A 290 7.22 1.26 -5.01
CA ARG A 290 6.35 0.27 -4.38
C ARG A 290 4.89 0.65 -4.62
N THR A 291 3.97 -0.26 -4.28
CA THR A 291 2.53 -0.04 -4.48
C THR A 291 2.04 1.20 -3.71
N VAL A 292 1.54 2.19 -4.44
CA VAL A 292 0.75 3.32 -3.94
C VAL A 292 -0.54 2.75 -3.37
N THR A 293 -0.70 2.85 -2.05
CA THR A 293 -1.87 2.32 -1.33
C THR A 293 -2.99 3.34 -1.27
N ALA A 294 -4.24 2.88 -1.16
CA ALA A 294 -5.43 3.74 -1.07
C ALA A 294 -5.50 4.58 0.23
N THR A 295 -4.72 4.22 1.24
CA THR A 295 -4.57 5.00 2.46
C THR A 295 -3.23 5.72 2.44
N LYS A 296 -3.25 7.05 2.60
CA LYS A 296 -2.03 7.84 2.81
C LYS A 296 -1.58 7.64 4.25
N SER A 297 -0.35 7.19 4.44
CA SER A 297 0.22 6.96 5.77
C SER A 297 1.65 7.45 5.82
N GLY A 298 2.00 8.14 6.92
CA GLY A 298 3.39 8.44 7.29
C GLY A 298 3.99 7.44 8.29
N THR A 299 3.15 6.58 8.88
CA THR A 299 3.51 5.72 10.03
C THR A 299 3.60 4.24 9.69
N SER A 300 3.01 3.80 8.58
CA SER A 300 2.97 2.38 8.21
C SER A 300 4.29 1.90 7.59
N ARG A 301 4.49 0.58 7.57
CA ARG A 301 5.58 -0.05 6.83
C ARG A 301 5.51 0.26 5.33
N GLU A 302 4.30 0.28 4.78
CA GLU A 302 4.09 0.43 3.35
C GLU A 302 4.15 1.88 2.87
N ALA A 303 4.13 2.86 3.78
CA ALA A 303 4.25 4.29 3.50
C ALA A 303 5.35 4.60 2.47
N ILE A 304 5.03 5.34 1.41
CA ILE A 304 6.01 5.85 0.45
C ILE A 304 6.57 7.15 1.03
N ILE A 305 7.89 7.17 1.27
CA ILE A 305 8.56 8.27 1.97
C ILE A 305 9.83 8.67 1.22
N TYR A 306 9.94 9.95 0.93
CA TYR A 306 11.11 10.58 0.32
C TYR A 306 11.82 11.50 1.31
N LYS A 307 13.09 11.77 1.06
CA LYS A 307 13.77 12.89 1.70
C LYS A 307 13.11 14.18 1.18
N SER A 308 12.80 15.09 2.09
CA SER A 308 12.19 16.37 1.73
C SER A 308 13.18 17.27 0.98
N GLU A 309 12.66 18.08 0.06
CA GLU A 309 13.42 19.13 -0.63
C GLU A 309 13.72 20.30 0.30
N TYR A 310 12.93 20.45 1.38
CA TYR A 310 13.23 21.36 2.47
C TYR A 310 14.34 20.76 3.32
N ASN A 311 15.48 21.45 3.47
CA ASN A 311 16.66 21.00 4.23
C ASN A 311 16.42 21.07 5.76
N ARG A 312 15.38 20.38 6.24
CA ARG A 312 14.95 20.32 7.65
C ARG A 312 15.55 19.11 8.36
N LYS A 313 15.67 19.19 9.68
CA LYS A 313 16.01 18.07 10.56
C LYS A 313 14.83 17.80 11.51
N GLY A 314 14.44 16.54 11.69
CA GLY A 314 13.29 16.18 12.53
C GLY A 314 11.96 16.34 11.79
N ASN A 315 11.11 17.29 12.21
CA ASN A 315 9.81 17.51 11.57
C ASN A 315 10.01 18.03 10.14
N GLY A 316 9.27 17.45 9.18
CA GLY A 316 9.37 17.81 7.76
C GLY A 316 10.66 17.37 7.07
N GLU A 317 11.55 16.63 7.75
CA GLU A 317 12.78 16.08 7.17
C GLU A 317 12.50 15.07 6.04
N PHE A 318 11.42 14.32 6.19
CA PHE A 318 10.91 13.37 5.22
C PHE A 318 9.47 13.72 4.88
N ARG A 319 9.02 13.33 3.69
CA ARG A 319 7.67 13.61 3.20
C ARG A 319 7.05 12.40 2.52
N ASN A 320 5.73 12.36 2.47
CA ASN A 320 5.03 11.52 1.51
C ASN A 320 5.13 12.11 0.10
N PRO A 321 4.79 11.37 -0.97
CA PRO A 321 4.55 12.01 -2.25
C PRO A 321 3.32 12.93 -2.19
N THR A 322 3.27 13.86 -3.13
CA THR A 322 2.06 14.64 -3.44
C THR A 322 1.04 13.74 -4.14
N VAL A 323 -0.21 14.19 -4.26
CA VAL A 323 -1.23 13.46 -5.04
C VAL A 323 -0.81 13.38 -6.51
N ARG A 324 -0.24 14.45 -7.09
CA ARG A 324 0.24 14.45 -8.48
C ARG A 324 1.44 13.54 -8.71
N GLU A 325 2.40 13.48 -7.79
CA GLU A 325 3.49 12.50 -7.84
C GLU A 325 2.93 11.06 -7.79
N ALA A 326 1.99 10.78 -6.88
CA ALA A 326 1.35 9.48 -6.78
C ALA A 326 0.57 9.11 -8.06
N ALA A 327 -0.16 10.06 -8.65
CA ALA A 327 -0.88 9.88 -9.91
C ALA A 327 0.06 9.61 -11.08
N SER A 328 1.20 10.32 -11.15
CA SER A 328 2.23 10.11 -12.16
C SER A 328 2.91 8.74 -12.00
N ILE A 329 3.16 8.30 -10.76
CA ILE A 329 3.66 6.94 -10.49
C ILE A 329 2.68 5.88 -11.03
N MET A 330 1.37 6.10 -10.86
CA MET A 330 0.33 5.21 -11.37
C MET A 330 0.20 5.23 -12.90
N GLY A 331 0.58 6.34 -13.54
CA GLY A 331 0.57 6.50 -15.00
C GLY A 331 -0.51 7.43 -15.55
N PHE A 332 -1.14 8.25 -14.68
CA PHE A 332 -2.14 9.25 -15.09
C PHE A 332 -1.47 10.48 -15.71
N PRO A 333 -2.05 11.06 -16.78
CA PRO A 333 -1.56 12.31 -17.35
C PRO A 333 -1.78 13.51 -16.41
N TYR A 334 -1.01 14.58 -16.60
CA TYR A 334 -1.13 15.85 -15.89
C TYR A 334 -2.51 16.49 -16.02
N THR A 335 -3.16 16.33 -17.17
CA THR A 335 -4.52 16.81 -17.43
C THR A 335 -5.59 16.02 -16.70
N TYR A 336 -5.29 14.81 -16.19
CA TYR A 336 -6.23 14.02 -15.41
C TYR A 336 -6.45 14.62 -14.01
N GLN A 337 -7.70 14.89 -13.66
CA GLN A 337 -8.07 15.53 -12.39
C GLN A 337 -8.74 14.57 -11.43
N PHE A 338 -8.56 14.78 -10.13
CA PHE A 338 -9.21 14.02 -9.07
C PHE A 338 -10.09 14.96 -8.25
N ILE A 339 -11.34 14.57 -8.02
CA ILE A 339 -12.34 15.44 -7.38
C ILE A 339 -12.52 15.05 -5.91
N GLY A 340 -12.43 16.04 -5.02
CA GLY A 340 -12.67 15.91 -3.58
C GLY A 340 -11.49 16.34 -2.70
N SER A 341 -11.57 16.01 -1.41
CA SER A 341 -10.54 16.31 -0.42
C SER A 341 -9.22 15.57 -0.68
N ALA A 342 -8.12 16.00 -0.07
CA ALA A 342 -6.81 15.36 -0.21
C ALA A 342 -6.83 13.84 0.04
N ASN A 343 -7.58 13.39 1.04
CA ASN A 343 -7.74 11.97 1.36
C ASN A 343 -8.54 11.23 0.28
N ASN A 344 -9.59 11.84 -0.28
CA ASN A 344 -10.36 11.26 -1.37
C ASN A 344 -9.49 11.12 -2.63
N LYS A 345 -8.76 12.17 -3.01
CA LYS A 345 -7.86 12.14 -4.18
C LYS A 345 -6.79 11.05 -4.03
N TRP A 346 -6.16 10.95 -2.87
CA TRP A 346 -5.19 9.88 -2.62
C TRP A 346 -5.81 8.48 -2.72
N ARG A 347 -7.00 8.29 -2.14
CA ARG A 347 -7.74 7.02 -2.19
C ARG A 347 -8.08 6.63 -3.62
N LEU A 348 -8.55 7.59 -4.43
CA LEU A 348 -8.82 7.43 -5.86
C LEU A 348 -7.58 6.92 -6.60
N VAL A 349 -6.43 7.60 -6.43
CA VAL A 349 -5.15 7.22 -7.06
C VAL A 349 -4.70 5.81 -6.62
N GLY A 350 -4.70 5.53 -5.31
CA GLY A 350 -4.18 4.25 -4.79
C GLY A 350 -5.05 3.02 -5.11
N ASN A 351 -6.36 3.23 -5.31
CA ASN A 351 -7.29 2.19 -5.75
C ASN A 351 -7.23 1.92 -7.26
N ALA A 352 -6.79 2.89 -8.06
CA ALA A 352 -6.83 2.76 -9.51
C ALA A 352 -5.97 1.59 -10.04
N VAL A 353 -6.38 1.10 -11.21
CA VAL A 353 -5.53 0.28 -12.09
C VAL A 353 -4.54 1.19 -12.80
N CYS A 354 -3.29 0.75 -12.96
CA CYS A 354 -2.31 1.51 -13.76
C CYS A 354 -2.78 1.58 -15.22
N PRO A 355 -2.95 2.78 -15.81
CA PRO A 355 -3.42 2.90 -17.20
C PRO A 355 -2.58 2.14 -18.21
N SER A 356 -1.27 1.98 -17.98
CA SER A 356 -0.39 1.24 -18.90
C SER A 356 -0.70 -0.25 -18.98
N VAL A 357 -1.12 -0.88 -17.87
CA VAL A 357 -1.57 -2.28 -17.85
C VAL A 357 -2.88 -2.41 -18.61
N SER A 358 -3.85 -1.54 -18.29
CA SER A 358 -5.14 -1.51 -18.97
C SER A 358 -4.96 -1.35 -20.49
N ARG A 359 -4.14 -0.39 -20.91
CA ARG A 359 -3.81 -0.11 -22.31
C ARG A 359 -3.19 -1.31 -23.01
N ALA A 360 -2.36 -2.10 -22.32
CA ALA A 360 -1.79 -3.32 -22.90
C ALA A 360 -2.87 -4.36 -23.25
N PHE A 361 -3.84 -4.58 -22.37
CA PHE A 361 -4.98 -5.47 -22.64
C PHE A 361 -5.90 -4.93 -23.74
N ALA A 362 -6.15 -3.62 -23.76
CA ALA A 362 -6.93 -2.97 -24.81
C ALA A 362 -6.26 -3.12 -26.18
N ASN A 363 -4.95 -2.87 -26.27
CA ASN A 363 -4.18 -3.03 -27.50
C ASN A 363 -4.10 -4.49 -27.98
N GLU A 364 -3.99 -5.45 -27.05
CA GLU A 364 -4.04 -6.87 -27.39
C GLU A 364 -5.40 -7.25 -27.99
N LEU A 365 -6.49 -6.74 -27.41
CA LEU A 365 -7.83 -6.97 -27.97
C LEU A 365 -7.97 -6.42 -29.40
N LEU A 366 -7.43 -5.23 -29.69
CA LEU A 366 -7.43 -4.68 -31.06
C LEU A 366 -6.73 -5.63 -32.05
N VAL A 367 -5.57 -6.19 -31.67
CA VAL A 367 -4.84 -7.18 -32.49
C VAL A 367 -5.70 -8.41 -32.75
N GLN A 368 -6.32 -8.96 -31.71
CA GLN A 368 -7.19 -10.14 -31.84
C GLN A 368 -8.40 -9.88 -32.74
N LEU A 369 -8.94 -8.66 -32.71
CA LEU A 369 -10.03 -8.21 -33.57
C LEU A 369 -9.58 -7.76 -34.97
N LYS A 370 -8.28 -7.90 -35.29
CA LYS A 370 -7.67 -7.43 -36.56
C LYS A 370 -7.93 -5.94 -36.83
N ARG A 371 -7.94 -5.12 -35.78
CA ARG A 371 -8.12 -3.67 -35.86
C ARG A 371 -6.76 -2.98 -35.71
N PRO A 372 -6.52 -1.88 -36.43
CA PRO A 372 -5.26 -1.16 -36.32
C PRO A 372 -5.08 -0.62 -34.89
N GLN A 373 -3.88 -0.81 -34.35
CA GLN A 373 -3.48 -0.15 -33.11
C GLN A 373 -3.12 1.30 -33.42
N LEU A 374 -3.40 2.21 -32.47
CA LEU A 374 -3.02 3.60 -32.62
C LEU A 374 -1.51 3.77 -32.41
N LYS A 375 -0.88 4.57 -33.28
CA LYS A 375 0.53 4.96 -33.11
C LYS A 375 0.73 5.84 -31.87
N ASN A 376 -0.21 6.75 -31.64
CA ASN A 376 -0.22 7.69 -30.51
C ASN A 376 -1.42 7.41 -29.61
N HIS A 377 -1.27 7.69 -28.31
CA HIS A 377 -2.36 7.53 -27.35
C HIS A 377 -3.42 8.62 -27.54
N VAL A 378 -4.70 8.27 -27.39
CA VAL A 378 -5.76 9.27 -27.26
C VAL A 378 -5.70 9.83 -25.83
N LEU A 379 -5.32 11.09 -25.72
CA LEU A 379 -5.18 11.82 -24.46
C LEU A 379 -6.15 12.98 -24.43
N ASP A 380 -6.52 13.42 -23.23
CA ASP A 380 -7.22 14.68 -23.06
C ASP A 380 -6.13 15.73 -22.87
N LEU A 381 -6.06 16.68 -23.80
CA LEU A 381 -5.06 17.73 -23.77
C LEU A 381 -5.57 18.97 -23.02
N GLU A 382 -6.87 19.05 -22.75
CA GLU A 382 -7.47 20.16 -22.02
C GLU A 382 -7.19 20.01 -20.52
N ASN A 383 -6.53 20.99 -19.93
CA ASN A 383 -6.35 21.05 -18.48
C ASN A 383 -7.57 21.70 -17.82
N ASN A 384 -8.67 20.95 -17.71
CA ASN A 384 -9.87 21.45 -17.06
C ASN A 384 -9.76 21.38 -15.53
N ILE A 385 -9.31 22.47 -14.91
CA ILE A 385 -9.21 22.63 -13.46
C ILE A 385 -10.44 23.31 -12.84
N ASN A 386 -11.44 23.66 -13.64
CA ASN A 386 -12.66 24.31 -13.14
C ASN A 386 -13.36 23.38 -12.15
N SER A 387 -13.77 23.93 -11.01
CA SER A 387 -14.44 23.19 -9.93
C SER A 387 -13.60 22.05 -9.31
N VAL A 388 -12.29 21.99 -9.60
CA VAL A 388 -11.36 21.07 -8.95
C VAL A 388 -10.80 21.73 -7.69
N TYR A 389 -11.04 21.14 -6.53
CA TYR A 389 -10.41 21.58 -5.28
C TYR A 389 -8.90 21.32 -5.33
N ASN A 390 -8.11 22.30 -5.77
CA ASN A 390 -6.66 22.16 -5.94
C ASN A 390 -5.94 22.22 -4.59
N LEU A 391 -5.03 21.26 -4.34
CA LEU A 391 -4.25 21.19 -3.10
C LEU A 391 -3.03 22.12 -3.06
N ASN A 392 -2.69 22.79 -4.17
CA ASN A 392 -1.55 23.69 -4.23
C ASN A 392 -1.71 24.86 -3.24
N THR A 393 -0.73 25.03 -2.37
CA THR A 393 -0.66 26.17 -1.44
C THR A 393 0.57 27.04 -1.67
N PHE A 394 1.59 26.51 -2.35
CA PHE A 394 2.91 27.14 -2.53
C PHE A 394 3.56 27.60 -1.21
N SER A 395 3.17 26.97 -0.10
CA SER A 395 3.57 27.36 1.25
C SER A 395 4.14 26.18 2.03
N GLU A 396 5.06 26.50 2.95
CA GLU A 396 5.67 25.55 3.86
C GLU A 396 4.76 25.27 5.06
N ASN A 397 4.79 24.02 5.56
CA ASN A 397 4.13 23.69 6.81
C ASN A 397 5.04 24.02 8.00
N LEU A 398 4.47 24.64 9.04
CA LEU A 398 5.19 25.07 10.25
C LEU A 398 5.35 23.95 11.29
N PHE A 399 4.62 22.83 11.17
CA PHE A 399 4.67 21.68 12.11
C PHE A 399 4.39 22.03 13.58
N GLU A 400 3.46 22.96 13.82
CA GLU A 400 3.14 23.46 15.17
C GLU A 400 2.38 22.43 16.03
N ASN A 401 1.63 21.52 15.40
CA ASN A 401 0.67 20.65 16.09
C ASN A 401 1.04 19.18 15.98
N GLN A 402 2.02 18.75 16.78
CA GLN A 402 2.45 17.36 16.81
C GLN A 402 1.27 16.39 17.06
N PRO A 403 1.12 15.31 16.25
CA PRO A 403 0.07 14.33 16.45
C PRO A 403 0.19 13.67 17.82
N LYS A 404 -0.92 13.64 18.57
CA LYS A 404 -1.04 12.92 19.84
C LYS A 404 -1.68 11.56 19.62
N ARG A 405 -1.29 10.58 20.43
CA ARG A 405 -1.94 9.27 20.49
C ARG A 405 -3.07 9.29 21.50
N ASN A 406 -4.00 8.35 21.38
CA ASN A 406 -5.07 8.18 22.36
C ASN A 406 -4.48 7.81 23.72
N LYS A 407 -5.16 8.24 24.80
CA LYS A 407 -4.84 7.81 26.16
C LYS A 407 -4.83 6.28 26.25
N ASN A 408 -3.88 5.72 26.99
CA ASN A 408 -3.64 4.28 27.11
C ASN A 408 -3.25 3.60 25.79
N SER A 409 -2.55 4.31 24.90
CA SER A 409 -2.02 3.72 23.67
C SER A 409 -1.00 2.63 23.97
N ARG A 410 -1.11 1.50 23.27
CA ARG A 410 -0.15 0.39 23.39
C ARG A 410 1.21 0.77 22.80
N PHE A 411 2.26 0.46 23.54
CA PHE A 411 3.66 0.57 23.12
C PHE A 411 4.26 -0.83 23.00
N ARG A 412 4.99 -1.07 21.91
CA ARG A 412 5.79 -2.28 21.69
C ARG A 412 6.97 -1.96 20.78
N ARG A 413 8.20 -2.17 21.26
CA ARG A 413 9.40 -1.91 20.45
C ARG A 413 10.61 -2.71 20.93
N HIS A 414 11.47 -3.10 20.00
CA HIS A 414 12.76 -3.74 20.27
C HIS A 414 13.91 -2.91 19.66
N ALA A 415 15.08 -2.93 20.30
CA ALA A 415 16.24 -2.16 19.83
C ALA A 415 16.85 -2.78 18.57
N ILE A 416 17.01 -4.11 18.58
CA ILE A 416 17.68 -4.88 17.52
C ILE A 416 16.99 -6.22 17.29
N LYS A 417 17.10 -6.74 16.07
CA LYS A 417 16.62 -8.05 15.67
C LYS A 417 17.79 -8.85 15.13
N ASP A 418 17.97 -10.05 15.67
CA ASP A 418 18.98 -11.01 15.21
C ASP A 418 18.28 -12.33 14.86
N GLY A 419 18.30 -12.67 13.57
CA GLY A 419 17.46 -13.72 13.02
C GLY A 419 15.99 -13.49 13.39
N ASN A 420 15.44 -14.42 14.17
CA ASN A 420 14.05 -14.41 14.64
C ASN A 420 13.91 -14.03 16.13
N LEU A 421 15.00 -13.62 16.78
CA LEU A 421 15.04 -13.30 18.21
C LEU A 421 14.95 -11.78 18.43
N THR A 422 14.06 -11.35 19.32
CA THR A 422 13.95 -9.94 19.76
C THR A 422 13.70 -9.84 21.26
N VAL A 423 14.37 -8.89 21.91
CA VAL A 423 14.01 -8.40 23.24
C VAL A 423 13.18 -7.12 23.12
N THR A 424 11.96 -7.16 23.64
CA THR A 424 10.94 -6.12 23.46
C THR A 424 10.57 -5.44 24.77
N LEU A 425 10.48 -4.12 24.72
CA LEU A 425 9.83 -3.26 25.70
C LEU A 425 8.34 -3.08 25.32
N SER A 426 7.43 -3.26 26.27
CA SER A 426 5.99 -3.00 26.06
C SER A 426 5.31 -2.46 27.32
N ASN A 427 4.16 -1.80 27.16
CA ASN A 427 3.28 -1.38 28.27
C ASN A 427 2.04 -2.30 28.44
N TYR A 428 2.09 -3.47 27.81
CA TYR A 428 1.07 -4.52 27.90
C TYR A 428 1.73 -5.89 27.79
N LYS A 429 1.02 -6.93 28.21
CA LYS A 429 1.45 -8.32 28.07
C LYS A 429 1.19 -8.80 26.65
N ILE A 430 2.27 -9.07 25.90
CA ILE A 430 2.21 -9.40 24.47
C ILE A 430 1.57 -10.79 24.26
N ASP A 431 1.93 -11.76 25.10
CA ASP A 431 1.39 -13.12 25.13
C ASP A 431 -0.11 -13.18 25.40
N GLN A 432 -0.63 -12.26 26.20
CA GLN A 432 -2.06 -12.18 26.55
C GLN A 432 -2.85 -11.23 25.64
N ASN A 433 -2.17 -10.53 24.72
CA ASN A 433 -2.74 -9.46 23.89
C ASN A 433 -3.58 -8.44 24.71
N SER A 434 -3.17 -8.17 25.95
CA SER A 434 -3.98 -7.44 26.93
C SER A 434 -4.09 -5.95 26.59
N LYS A 435 -5.09 -5.24 27.14
CA LYS A 435 -5.04 -3.77 27.21
C LYS A 435 -3.76 -3.31 27.93
N THR A 436 -3.40 -2.04 27.77
CA THR A 436 -2.29 -1.45 28.52
C THR A 436 -2.49 -1.70 30.00
N LYS A 437 -1.39 -2.00 30.68
CA LYS A 437 -1.34 -2.06 32.12
C LYS A 437 -0.58 -0.81 32.55
N ASN A 438 -0.87 -0.29 33.74
CA ASN A 438 -0.07 0.76 34.34
C ASN A 438 1.29 0.19 34.81
N LYS A 439 2.04 -0.42 33.89
CA LYS A 439 3.26 -1.20 34.09
C LYS A 439 3.96 -1.44 32.76
N TRP A 440 5.29 -1.36 32.78
CA TRP A 440 6.16 -1.70 31.66
C TRP A 440 6.72 -3.12 31.78
N PHE A 441 6.91 -3.80 30.67
CA PHE A 441 7.30 -5.21 30.60
C PHE A 441 8.50 -5.39 29.68
N THR A 442 9.34 -6.35 30.07
CA THR A 442 10.36 -6.93 29.20
C THR A 442 9.93 -8.32 28.78
N SER A 443 10.05 -8.60 27.49
CA SER A 443 9.74 -9.92 26.95
C SER A 443 10.69 -10.30 25.82
N ILE A 444 11.00 -11.58 25.71
CA ILE A 444 11.80 -12.16 24.64
C ILE A 444 10.85 -12.90 23.70
N GLN A 445 10.96 -12.64 22.40
CA GLN A 445 10.24 -13.38 21.36
C GLN A 445 11.23 -14.22 20.56
N TYR A 446 10.95 -15.52 20.45
CA TYR A 446 11.80 -16.49 19.75
C TYR A 446 11.44 -16.70 18.27
N GLY A 447 10.52 -15.91 17.75
CA GLY A 447 10.22 -15.87 16.34
C GLY A 447 9.03 -15.03 15.96
N THR A 448 8.52 -15.29 14.77
CA THR A 448 7.66 -14.38 14.03
C THR A 448 6.34 -15.04 13.66
N GLY A 449 5.24 -14.60 14.26
CA GLY A 449 3.90 -15.11 13.97
C GLY A 449 3.23 -15.76 15.17
N GLU A 450 2.07 -16.37 14.92
CA GLU A 450 1.30 -17.10 15.93
C GLU A 450 2.00 -18.42 16.28
N GLY A 451 2.03 -18.79 17.56
CA GLY A 451 2.66 -20.03 18.05
C GLY A 451 4.14 -19.93 18.45
N PHE A 452 4.83 -18.82 18.17
CA PHE A 452 6.21 -18.64 18.65
C PHE A 452 6.26 -18.35 20.16
N PRO A 453 7.16 -19.00 20.94
CA PRO A 453 7.25 -18.78 22.37
C PRO A 453 7.57 -17.32 22.73
N ILE A 454 6.94 -16.85 23.80
CA ILE A 454 7.21 -15.55 24.42
C ILE A 454 7.65 -15.79 25.87
N GLN A 455 8.84 -15.34 26.21
CA GLN A 455 9.35 -15.38 27.59
C GLN A 455 9.19 -14.01 28.23
N ASN A 456 8.29 -13.90 29.21
CA ASN A 456 8.19 -12.72 30.07
C ASN A 456 9.37 -12.70 31.06
N VAL A 457 9.97 -11.53 31.24
CA VAL A 457 11.13 -11.33 32.11
C VAL A 457 10.73 -10.43 33.28
N GLN A 458 11.07 -10.86 34.50
CA GLN A 458 10.73 -10.13 35.74
C GLN A 458 11.56 -8.84 35.88
N ASN A 459 11.06 -7.88 36.66
CA ASN A 459 11.82 -6.67 36.99
C ASN A 459 13.11 -7.05 37.73
N ASN A 460 14.14 -6.21 37.58
CA ASN A 460 15.48 -6.36 38.15
C ASN A 460 16.27 -7.60 37.68
N TYR A 461 15.79 -8.30 36.65
CA TYR A 461 16.49 -9.45 36.09
C TYR A 461 17.82 -9.08 35.44
N TYR A 462 17.99 -7.84 34.98
CA TYR A 462 19.27 -7.34 34.44
C TYR A 462 20.45 -7.57 35.40
N ARG A 463 20.22 -7.48 36.72
CA ARG A 463 21.24 -7.75 37.76
C ARG A 463 21.75 -9.18 37.72
N LYS A 464 20.88 -10.12 37.34
CA LYS A 464 21.23 -11.54 37.24
C LYS A 464 22.06 -11.85 36.00
N ILE A 465 22.19 -10.95 35.03
CA ILE A 465 22.94 -11.23 33.79
C ILE A 465 24.13 -10.29 33.61
N GLU A 466 24.43 -9.49 34.63
CA GLU A 466 25.45 -8.45 34.57
C GLU A 466 26.86 -9.03 34.46
N ASP A 467 27.16 -10.08 35.24
CA ASP A 467 28.48 -10.73 35.24
C ASP A 467 28.78 -11.41 33.90
N GLU A 468 27.77 -12.03 33.29
CA GLU A 468 27.89 -12.59 31.95
C GLU A 468 28.24 -11.51 30.92
N ILE A 469 27.61 -10.32 31.00
CA ILE A 469 27.91 -9.22 30.09
C ILE A 469 29.31 -8.65 30.36
N LYS A 470 29.74 -8.49 31.62
CA LYS A 470 31.10 -8.02 31.96
C LYS A 470 32.20 -8.92 31.37
N SER A 471 31.92 -10.21 31.18
CA SER A 471 32.86 -11.14 30.54
C SER A 471 33.07 -10.88 29.04
N PHE A 472 32.18 -10.13 28.38
CA PHE A 472 32.31 -9.82 26.95
C PHE A 472 33.29 -8.67 26.73
N ARG A 473 34.02 -8.72 25.62
CA ARG A 473 34.85 -7.60 25.18
C ARG A 473 33.98 -6.36 24.99
N GLY A 474 34.23 -5.30 25.77
CA GLY A 474 33.44 -4.07 25.76
C GLY A 474 32.13 -4.11 26.57
N GLY A 475 31.79 -5.24 27.20
CA GLY A 475 30.59 -5.39 28.00
C GLY A 475 30.57 -4.55 29.28
N SER A 476 31.71 -4.43 29.98
CA SER A 476 31.83 -3.52 31.14
C SER A 476 31.58 -2.06 30.77
N LYS A 477 32.15 -1.61 29.64
CA LYS A 477 31.91 -0.25 29.11
C LYS A 477 30.44 -0.05 28.71
N PHE A 478 29.80 -1.06 28.13
CA PHE A 478 28.37 -1.02 27.84
C PHE A 478 27.54 -0.85 29.13
N ILE A 479 27.82 -1.65 30.16
CA ILE A 479 27.13 -1.56 31.45
C ILE A 479 27.32 -0.18 32.08
N GLU A 480 28.54 0.36 32.03
CA GLU A 480 28.86 1.70 32.51
C GLU A 480 28.01 2.75 31.79
N ILE A 481 27.93 2.72 30.46
CA ILE A 481 27.09 3.63 29.66
C ILE A 481 25.60 3.49 30.00
N ILE A 482 25.12 2.26 30.26
CA ILE A 482 23.71 2.05 30.62
C ILE A 482 23.41 2.57 32.03
N ASN A 483 24.31 2.34 32.99
CA ASN A 483 24.12 2.74 34.38
C ASN A 483 24.37 4.23 34.60
N ASN A 484 25.30 4.84 33.86
CA ASN A 484 25.71 6.24 33.98
C ASN A 484 25.19 7.02 32.77
N GLY A 485 24.32 8.00 32.99
CA GLY A 485 23.74 8.81 31.91
C GLY A 485 22.55 8.19 31.19
N PHE A 486 22.55 6.92 30.74
CA PHE A 486 21.35 6.36 30.07
C PHE A 486 20.19 6.12 31.03
N THR A 487 20.47 5.59 32.24
CA THR A 487 19.43 5.31 33.23
C THR A 487 18.72 6.59 33.71
N GLU A 488 19.42 7.72 33.72
CA GLU A 488 18.88 9.05 34.09
C GLU A 488 17.83 9.57 33.09
N LEU A 489 17.81 9.04 31.86
CA LEU A 489 16.84 9.41 30.83
C LEU A 489 15.51 8.69 30.98
N ILE A 490 15.40 7.75 31.94
CA ILE A 490 14.25 6.86 32.09
C ILE A 490 13.30 7.47 33.13
N GLY A 491 12.14 7.91 32.67
CA GLY A 491 11.07 8.39 33.55
C GLY A 491 10.30 7.27 34.25
N SER A 492 9.37 7.66 35.12
CA SER A 492 8.42 6.74 35.75
C SER A 492 7.51 6.08 34.71
N LYS A 493 6.79 5.03 35.13
CA LYS A 493 5.80 4.35 34.27
C LYS A 493 4.76 5.31 33.69
N SER A 494 4.36 6.32 34.47
CA SER A 494 3.44 7.39 34.06
C SER A 494 4.10 8.34 33.06
N ASP A 495 5.35 8.75 33.30
CA ASP A 495 6.08 9.65 32.41
C ASP A 495 6.29 9.01 31.05
N LEU A 496 6.74 7.75 31.00
CA LEU A 496 6.92 7.03 29.74
C LEU A 496 5.60 6.88 28.97
N GLN A 497 4.49 6.61 29.66
CA GLN A 497 3.17 6.52 29.03
C GLN A 497 2.73 7.88 28.48
N TYR A 498 2.86 8.93 29.28
CA TYR A 498 2.50 10.29 28.90
C TYR A 498 3.33 10.78 27.72
N MET A 499 4.66 10.67 27.78
CA MET A 499 5.58 11.05 26.71
C MET A 499 5.30 10.30 25.41
N TYR A 500 4.94 9.01 25.48
CA TYR A 500 4.53 8.26 24.30
C TYR A 500 3.21 8.78 23.70
N GLU A 501 2.26 9.18 24.55
CA GLU A 501 0.97 9.73 24.10
C GLU A 501 1.11 11.10 23.46
N VAL A 502 1.93 11.99 24.03
CA VAL A 502 2.22 13.30 23.43
C VAL A 502 3.30 13.24 22.35
N GLN A 503 3.97 12.09 22.20
CA GLN A 503 5.07 11.82 21.29
C GLN A 503 6.28 12.77 21.46
N LYS A 504 6.53 13.23 22.69
CA LYS A 504 7.56 14.23 23.01
C LYS A 504 8.27 13.86 24.32
N SER A 505 9.59 14.00 24.31
CA SER A 505 10.46 13.87 25.49
C SER A 505 10.28 15.08 26.44
N MET A 506 10.53 14.91 27.74
CA MET A 506 10.35 15.95 28.78
C MET A 506 11.67 16.21 29.49
N GLU A 507 12.10 17.47 29.58
CA GLU A 507 13.30 17.88 30.33
C GLU A 507 14.52 16.98 30.03
N ASN A 508 14.99 16.21 31.01
CA ASN A 508 16.09 15.25 30.91
C ASN A 508 15.65 13.82 30.57
N LEU A 509 14.34 13.56 30.47
CA LEU A 509 13.76 12.25 30.20
C LEU A 509 13.50 12.06 28.70
N MET A 510 13.73 10.84 28.23
CA MET A 510 13.45 10.44 26.85
C MET A 510 12.16 9.64 26.74
N GLU A 511 11.37 9.94 25.71
CA GLU A 511 10.20 9.14 25.36
C GLU A 511 10.60 7.71 24.96
N PRO A 512 9.74 6.70 25.18
CA PRO A 512 10.14 5.29 25.11
C PRO A 512 10.58 4.81 23.72
N THR A 513 10.15 5.44 22.61
CA THR A 513 10.69 5.17 21.27
C THR A 513 12.15 5.67 21.16
N GLU A 514 12.45 6.88 21.60
CA GLU A 514 13.80 7.46 21.69
C GLU A 514 14.73 6.63 22.57
N LEU A 515 14.27 6.16 23.72
CA LEU A 515 15.06 5.27 24.58
C LEU A 515 15.48 3.99 23.85
N VAL A 516 14.56 3.33 23.16
CA VAL A 516 14.84 2.07 22.44
C VAL A 516 15.73 2.31 21.22
N GLU A 517 15.59 3.45 20.54
CA GLU A 517 16.47 3.82 19.42
C GLU A 517 17.89 4.17 19.89
N LYS A 518 18.03 4.95 20.96
CA LYS A 518 19.33 5.27 21.57
C LYS A 518 20.04 4.02 22.06
N LEU A 519 19.30 3.07 22.65
CA LEU A 519 19.84 1.76 23.00
C LEU A 519 20.36 1.00 21.77
N ALA A 520 19.64 1.04 20.65
CA ALA A 520 20.10 0.39 19.42
C ALA A 520 21.41 0.99 18.89
N GLU A 521 21.63 2.30 19.07
CA GLU A 521 22.89 2.97 18.72
C GLU A 521 24.03 2.54 19.66
N ILE A 522 23.79 2.52 20.97
CA ILE A 522 24.77 2.05 21.96
C ILE A 522 25.19 0.61 21.67
N ILE A 523 24.24 -0.29 21.40
CA ILE A 523 24.55 -1.70 21.06
C ILE A 523 25.37 -1.79 19.78
N LYS A 524 25.07 -0.99 18.75
CA LYS A 524 25.83 -1.00 17.48
C LYS A 524 27.26 -0.52 17.62
N GLN A 525 27.55 0.32 18.62
CA GLN A 525 28.91 0.77 18.94
C GLN A 525 29.72 -0.33 19.64
N THR A 526 29.06 -1.41 20.09
CA THR A 526 29.76 -2.60 20.57
C THR A 526 30.21 -3.46 19.39
N ASP A 527 31.45 -3.92 19.39
CA ASP A 527 32.03 -4.78 18.34
C ASP A 527 31.59 -6.26 18.49
N LEU A 528 30.34 -6.49 18.92
CA LEU A 528 29.82 -7.81 19.33
C LEU A 528 28.75 -8.37 18.38
N SER A 529 28.56 -7.73 17.22
CA SER A 529 27.44 -8.00 16.31
C SER A 529 27.45 -9.40 15.67
N SER A 530 28.60 -10.07 15.61
CA SER A 530 28.79 -11.40 15.03
C SER A 530 29.01 -12.52 16.06
N GLU A 531 29.02 -12.19 17.35
CA GLU A 531 29.41 -13.13 18.40
C GLU A 531 28.21 -13.75 19.12
N ASN A 532 28.28 -15.05 19.40
CA ASN A 532 27.31 -15.77 20.21
C ASN A 532 27.83 -16.04 21.63
N PHE A 533 26.92 -16.10 22.59
CA PHE A 533 27.10 -16.56 23.95
C PHE A 533 26.40 -17.91 24.10
N GLU A 534 27.16 -18.93 24.50
CA GLU A 534 26.65 -20.28 24.77
C GLU A 534 26.19 -20.41 26.23
N GLN A 535 24.92 -20.69 26.43
CA GLN A 535 24.32 -20.81 27.76
C GLN A 535 24.49 -22.24 28.29
N HIS A 536 25.63 -22.55 28.91
CA HIS A 536 25.91 -23.88 29.46
C HIS A 536 25.20 -24.13 30.79
N ASN A 537 25.50 -23.33 31.82
CA ASN A 537 25.04 -23.59 33.19
C ASN A 537 23.83 -22.74 33.60
N LYS A 538 23.58 -21.62 32.92
CA LYS A 538 22.52 -20.66 33.25
C LYS A 538 21.67 -20.36 32.02
N LYS A 539 20.41 -20.80 32.06
CA LYS A 539 19.43 -20.55 30.99
C LYS A 539 18.77 -19.18 31.18
N ILE A 540 19.36 -18.15 30.55
CA ILE A 540 18.82 -16.79 30.44
C ILE A 540 17.70 -16.75 29.39
N PHE A 541 17.95 -17.32 28.21
CA PHE A 541 17.01 -17.50 27.12
C PHE A 541 16.57 -18.98 27.08
N LYS A 542 15.30 -19.24 27.39
CA LYS A 542 14.76 -20.60 27.60
C LYS A 542 14.77 -21.49 26.36
N GLU A 543 14.55 -20.91 25.18
CA GLU A 543 14.28 -21.66 23.95
C GLU A 543 15.48 -21.73 22.99
N LYS A 544 16.65 -21.21 23.37
CA LYS A 544 17.83 -21.17 22.50
C LYS A 544 19.10 -21.32 23.32
N ARG A 545 20.04 -22.14 22.83
CA ARG A 545 21.33 -22.40 23.51
C ARG A 545 22.37 -21.32 23.21
N ALA A 546 22.61 -21.09 21.92
CA ALA A 546 23.51 -20.06 21.39
C ALA A 546 22.76 -18.73 21.19
N ILE A 547 23.14 -17.69 21.94
CA ILE A 547 22.46 -16.38 21.89
C ILE A 547 23.38 -15.32 21.32
N PRO A 548 22.95 -14.52 20.33
CA PRO A 548 23.71 -13.37 19.90
C PRO A 548 24.01 -12.46 21.09
N LYS A 549 25.28 -12.11 21.33
CA LYS A 549 25.68 -11.30 22.48
C LYS A 549 24.93 -9.97 22.52
N THR A 550 24.63 -9.41 21.36
CA THR A 550 23.82 -8.20 21.22
C THR A 550 22.42 -8.35 21.83
N GLN A 551 21.79 -9.53 21.76
CA GLN A 551 20.49 -9.79 22.40
C GLN A 551 20.60 -9.88 23.92
N LEU A 552 21.74 -10.31 24.48
CA LEU A 552 22.00 -10.21 25.93
C LEU A 552 22.11 -8.74 26.36
N LEU A 553 22.83 -7.91 25.60
CA LEU A 553 22.91 -6.47 25.85
C LEU A 553 21.53 -5.80 25.80
N ALA A 554 20.72 -6.17 24.79
CA ALA A 554 19.34 -5.71 24.67
C ALA A 554 18.49 -6.16 25.87
N LEU A 555 18.63 -7.41 26.32
CA LEU A 555 17.93 -7.92 27.51
C LEU A 555 18.26 -7.12 28.75
N TYR A 556 19.54 -6.86 28.99
CA TYR A 556 20.00 -6.07 30.13
C TYR A 556 19.37 -4.67 30.14
N ALA A 557 19.54 -3.93 29.04
CA ALA A 557 19.10 -2.54 28.99
C ALA A 557 17.57 -2.40 28.91
N ILE A 558 16.86 -3.22 28.14
CA ILE A 558 15.39 -3.20 28.11
C ILE A 558 14.81 -3.56 29.48
N ASN A 559 15.39 -4.57 30.15
CA ASN A 559 14.96 -4.93 31.49
C ASN A 559 15.26 -3.81 32.50
N LYS A 560 16.40 -3.14 32.40
CA LYS A 560 16.73 -1.94 33.17
C LYS A 560 15.65 -0.86 32.98
N ILE A 561 15.27 -0.54 31.73
CA ILE A 561 14.18 0.42 31.42
C ILE A 561 12.89 0.06 32.13
N SER A 562 12.39 -1.16 31.92
CA SER A 562 11.13 -1.56 32.57
C SER A 562 11.23 -1.62 34.10
N SER A 563 12.41 -1.91 34.65
CA SER A 563 12.60 -2.00 36.11
C SER A 563 12.60 -0.62 36.75
N THR A 564 13.40 0.30 36.21
CA THR A 564 13.51 1.69 36.67
C THR A 564 12.17 2.41 36.58
N ALA A 565 11.48 2.32 35.42
CA ALA A 565 10.19 2.96 35.23
C ALA A 565 9.11 2.42 36.19
N ASN A 566 9.17 1.14 36.55
CA ASN A 566 8.19 0.54 37.45
C ASN A 566 8.49 0.75 38.94
N SER A 567 9.73 1.10 39.30
CA SER A 567 10.14 1.36 40.69
C SER A 567 9.95 2.79 41.13
N GLN A 568 9.90 3.72 40.17
CA GLN A 568 9.59 5.13 40.41
C GLN A 568 8.09 5.39 40.52
#